data_AF-A0AAT9SWM9-F1
#
_entry.id   AF-A0AAT9SWM9-F1
#
_cell.length_a   1.000
_cell.length_b   1.000
_cell.length_c   1.000
_cell.angle_alpha   90.00
_cell.angle_beta   90.00
_cell.angle_gamma   90.00
#
_symmetry.space_group_name_H-M   'P 1'
#
loop_
_entity.id
_entity.type
_entity.pdbx_description
1 polymer ?
#
loop_
_entity_poly.entity_id
_entity_poly.type
_entity_poly.pdbx_seq_one_letter_code
_entity_poly.pdbx_strand_id
1 'polypeptide(L)' 'MGRIVIRNEEELSAALERAQELMGFTNGSDEEREMAAIADAVKVYEDSLAMMKGVGNRAAGHSSEDCNT' A
#
# COMPACT_ATOMS: atom_id res chain seq x y z
N MET A 1 -14.35 -4.06 9.82
CA MET A 1 -13.11 -3.33 9.48
C MET A 1 -13.35 -2.51 8.23
N GLY A 2 -13.23 -1.19 8.34
CA GLY A 2 -13.42 -0.27 7.22
C GLY A 2 -12.23 -0.32 6.28
N ARG A 3 -12.47 -0.19 4.98
CA ARG A 3 -11.41 -0.12 3.97
C ARG A 3 -10.62 1.17 4.16
N ILE A 4 -9.31 1.05 4.39
CA ILE A 4 -8.39 2.20 4.48
C ILE A 4 -8.13 2.71 3.06
N VAL A 5 -8.29 4.01 2.85
CA VAL A 5 -8.08 4.66 1.56
C VAL A 5 -7.21 5.89 1.80
N ILE A 6 -6.05 5.93 1.16
CA ILE A 6 -5.09 7.04 1.29
C ILE A 6 -5.16 7.86 0.00
N ARG A 7 -5.48 9.15 0.11
CA ARG A 7 -5.61 10.06 -1.04
C ARG A 7 -4.65 11.24 -0.98
N ASN A 8 -4.00 11.47 0.14
CA ASN A 8 -3.04 12.55 0.34
C ASN A 8 -1.94 12.14 1.34
N GLU A 9 -0.92 12.98 1.47
CA GLU A 9 0.23 12.73 2.37
C GLU A 9 -0.17 12.71 3.84
N GLU A 10 -1.17 13.49 4.26
CA GLU A 10 -1.65 13.51 5.65
C GLU A 10 -2.31 12.17 6.03
N GLU A 11 -3.10 11.59 5.12
CA GLU A 11 -3.71 10.26 5.29
C GLU A 11 -2.65 9.16 5.26
N LEU A 12 -1.57 9.33 4.50
CA LEU A 12 -0.44 8.39 4.48
C LEU A 12 0.26 8.39 5.85
N SER A 13 0.57 9.57 6.38
CA SER A 13 1.19 9.71 7.70
C SER A 13 0.30 9.12 8.79
N ALA A 14 -0.99 9.43 8.80
CA ALA A 14 -1.93 8.89 9.78
C ALA A 14 -2.04 7.36 9.72
N ALA A 15 -2.01 6.77 8.52
CA ALA A 15 -2.03 5.31 8.34
C ALA A 15 -0.74 4.65 8.86
N LEU A 16 0.42 5.28 8.66
CA LEU A 16 1.70 4.80 9.16
C LEU A 16 1.83 4.92 10.68
N GLU A 17 1.26 5.97 11.29
CA GLU A 17 1.17 6.11 12.75
C GLU A 17 0.30 5.00 13.34
N ARG A 18 -0.88 4.74 12.75
CA ARG A 18 -1.75 3.61 13.12
C ARG A 18 -1.04 2.25 13.04
N ALA A 19 -0.28 2.01 11.96
CA ALA A 19 0.49 0.78 11.82
C ALA A 19 1.58 0.63 12.88
N GLN A 20 2.24 1.73 13.28
CA GLN A 20 3.24 1.72 14.35
C GLN A 20 2.60 1.48 15.72
N GLU A 21 1.42 2.06 15.98
CA GLU A 21 0.65 1.77 17.19
C GLU A 21 0.26 0.28 17.25
N LEU A 22 -0.25 -0.28 16.14
CA LEU A 22 -0.57 -1.70 16.02
C LEU A 22 0.65 -2.61 16.20
N MET A 23 1.83 -2.22 15.68
CA MET A 23 3.07 -2.97 15.86
C MET A 23 3.52 -3.04 17.32
N GLY A 24 3.11 -2.07 18.16
CA GLY A 24 3.33 -2.06 19.61
C GLY A 24 2.41 -2.99 20.40
N PHE A 25 1.29 -3.44 19.81
CA PHE A 25 0.33 -4.35 20.42
C PHE A 25 0.34 -5.69 19.67
N THR A 26 1.14 -6.64 20.14
CA THR A 26 1.27 -7.98 19.55
C THR A 26 0.14 -8.91 20.03
N ASN A 27 -1.13 -8.55 19.81
CA ASN A 27 -2.28 -9.26 20.38
C ASN A 27 -3.29 -9.81 19.36
N GLY A 28 -2.83 -10.25 18.18
CA GLY A 28 -3.50 -11.31 17.44
C GLY A 28 -3.75 -11.07 15.95
N SER A 29 -4.53 -12.00 15.39
CA SER A 29 -4.81 -12.09 13.95
C SER A 29 -5.66 -10.94 13.40
N ASP A 30 -6.23 -10.10 14.27
CA ASP A 30 -7.04 -8.95 13.86
C ASP A 30 -6.13 -7.75 13.51
N GLU A 31 -5.11 -7.51 14.34
CA GLU A 31 -4.06 -6.52 14.09
C GLU A 31 -3.21 -6.86 12.85
N GLU A 32 -2.92 -8.14 12.60
CA GLU A 32 -2.24 -8.57 11.36
C GLU A 32 -3.08 -8.25 10.11
N ARG A 33 -4.41 -8.41 10.19
CA ARG A 33 -5.31 -8.07 9.08
C ARG A 33 -5.41 -6.56 8.88
N GLU A 34 -5.39 -5.79 9.96
CA GLU A 34 -5.39 -4.33 9.90
C GLU A 34 -4.07 -3.79 9.33
N MET A 35 -2.92 -4.34 9.74
CA MET A 35 -1.61 -4.02 9.14
C MET A 35 -1.56 -4.38 7.66
N ALA A 36 -2.10 -5.53 7.25
CA ALA A 36 -2.18 -5.91 5.84
C ALA A 36 -3.06 -4.92 5.03
N ALA A 37 -4.16 -4.43 5.62
CA ALA A 37 -5.02 -3.42 4.99
C ALA A 37 -4.32 -2.06 4.87
N ILE A 38 -3.53 -1.66 5.86
CA ILE A 38 -2.71 -0.44 5.81
C ILE A 38 -1.66 -0.57 4.69
N ALA A 39 -0.94 -1.69 4.65
CA ALA A 39 0.09 -1.93 3.64
C ALA A 39 -0.47 -1.93 2.20
N ASP A 40 -1.66 -2.50 1.99
CA ASP A 40 -2.36 -2.46 0.70
C ASP A 40 -2.73 -1.02 0.30
N ALA A 41 -3.30 -0.25 1.24
CA ALA A 41 -3.69 1.14 0.99
C ALA A 41 -2.47 2.03 0.65
N VAL A 42 -1.33 1.83 1.32
CA VAL A 42 -0.07 2.53 1.02
C VAL A 42 0.39 2.22 -0.40
N LYS A 43 0.42 0.93 -0.78
CA LYS A 43 0.80 0.52 -2.14
C LYS A 43 -0.09 1.14 -3.22
N VAL A 44 -1.41 1.18 -2.99
CA VAL A 44 -2.35 1.80 -3.95
C VAL A 44 -2.09 3.29 -4.09
N TYR A 45 -1.75 3.98 -3.01
CA TYR A 45 -1.39 5.40 -3.04
C TYR A 45 -0.04 5.63 -3.75
N GLU A 46 0.98 4.82 -3.46
CA GLU A 46 2.27 4.86 -4.15
C GLU A 46 2.12 4.58 -5.64
N ASP A 47 1.31 3.58 -6.02
CA ASP A 47 1.00 3.28 -7.42
C ASP A 47 0.25 4.46 -8.08
N SER A 48 -0.69 5.08 -7.38
CA SER A 48 -1.39 6.28 -7.87
C SER A 48 -0.44 7.48 -8.08
N LEU A 49 0.50 7.69 -7.17
CA LEU A 49 1.56 8.69 -7.30
C LEU A 49 2.53 8.35 -8.44
N ALA A 50 2.88 7.07 -8.59
CA ALA A 50 3.70 6.57 -9.69
C ALA A 50 2.96 6.69 -11.03
N MET A 51 1.64 6.52 -11.08
CA MET A 51 0.82 6.80 -12.27
C MET A 51 0.81 8.31 -12.57
N MET A 52 0.67 9.16 -11.54
CA MET A 52 0.65 10.62 -11.68
C MET A 52 2.00 11.19 -12.14
N LYS A 53 3.12 10.64 -11.64
CA LYS A 53 4.48 10.97 -12.08
C LYS A 53 4.90 10.21 -13.36
N GLY A 54 4.29 9.06 -13.63
CA GLY A 54 4.70 8.07 -14.62
C GLY A 54 3.93 8.12 -15.94
N VAL A 55 3.04 9.10 -16.17
CA VAL A 55 2.67 9.51 -17.55
C VAL A 55 3.92 9.94 -18.35
N GLY A 56 5.06 10.20 -17.69
CA GLY A 56 6.35 10.38 -18.33
C GLY A 56 7.20 9.12 -18.59
N ASN A 57 6.90 7.93 -18.04
CA ASN A 57 7.91 6.84 -18.07
C ASN A 57 7.42 5.37 -18.11
N ARG A 58 6.15 5.05 -18.43
CA ARG A 58 5.76 3.67 -18.79
C ARG A 58 6.13 3.30 -20.24
N ALA A 59 7.41 3.49 -20.53
CA ALA A 59 8.19 2.66 -21.44
C ALA A 59 9.23 1.90 -20.60
N ALA A 60 8.80 1.03 -19.68
CA ALA A 60 9.68 0.02 -19.09
C ALA A 60 8.87 -1.04 -18.33
N GLY A 61 8.77 -2.23 -18.95
CA GLY A 61 8.87 -3.49 -18.22
C GLY A 61 7.66 -3.91 -17.39
N HIS A 62 6.58 -4.26 -18.08
CA HIS A 62 5.64 -5.28 -17.58
C HIS A 62 6.44 -6.54 -17.19
N SER A 63 6.04 -7.14 -16.08
CA SER A 63 6.55 -8.34 -15.44
C SER A 63 7.16 -9.38 -16.38
N SER A 64 8.24 -9.95 -15.88
CA SER A 64 8.70 -11.29 -16.20
C SER A 64 7.57 -12.33 -16.10
N GLU A 65 7.83 -13.45 -16.78
CA GLU A 65 7.23 -14.78 -16.64
C GLU A 65 6.11 -15.22 -17.62
N ASP A 66 6.46 -16.34 -18.27
CA ASP A 66 5.66 -17.40 -18.86
C ASP A 66 5.09 -17.22 -20.29
N CYS A 67 5.93 -17.57 -21.27
CA CYS A 67 5.46 -18.29 -22.46
C CYS A 67 6.30 -19.56 -22.64
N ASN A 68 5.80 -20.65 -22.07
CA ASN A 68 6.25 -22.00 -22.33
C ASN A 68 5.52 -22.53 -23.58
N THR A 69 6.23 -22.74 -24.69
CA THR A 69 6.01 -23.79 -25.72
C THR A 69 7.09 -23.68 -26.79
#